data_AF-A0A352UL90-F1
#
_entry.id   AF-A0A352UL90-F1
#
_cell.length_a   1.000
_cell.length_b   1.000
_cell.length_c   1.000
_cell.angle_alpha   90.00
_cell.angle_beta   90.00
_cell.angle_gamma   90.00
#
_symmetry.space_group_name_H-M   'P 1'
#
loop_
_entity.id
_entity.type
_entity.pdbx_description
1 polymer ?
#
loop_
_entity_poly.entity_id
_entity_poly.type
_entity_poly.pdbx_seq_one_letter_code
_entity_poly.pdbx_strand_id
1 'polypeptide(L)'
;MISDKYYYDDDQVEWRYTYDAAGRHIMTTTLYGGETVGKTTHTYDARGDKIKTVDIKYGETVETRYTYTYNESGRLENAGYTDSSSGYEYGMYFVYTYDGSERLTVTHEYWVEDNAKEYYNTSRYSYDENGNLSRMDYDSGWTVYTYIAMG
;
A
#
# COMPACT_ATOMS: atom_id res chain seq x y z
N MET A 1 -0.18 17.52 -18.53
CA MET A 1 -0.80 17.92 -17.24
C MET A 1 -2.28 18.10 -17.50
N ILE A 2 -3.13 17.44 -16.72
CA ILE A 2 -4.60 17.60 -16.74
C ILE A 2 -4.97 18.26 -15.41
N SER A 3 -5.97 19.13 -15.37
CA SER A 3 -6.41 19.80 -14.15
C SER A 3 -7.93 19.78 -14.07
N ASP A 4 -8.44 19.38 -12.91
CA ASP A 4 -9.87 19.42 -12.58
C ASP A 4 -10.09 20.42 -11.43
N LYS A 5 -11.12 21.25 -11.53
CA LYS A 5 -11.46 22.29 -10.56
C LYS A 5 -12.86 22.04 -10.01
N TYR A 6 -13.00 22.10 -8.69
CA TYR A 6 -14.30 22.02 -8.03
C TYR A 6 -14.46 23.18 -7.05
N TYR A 7 -15.70 23.65 -6.92
CA TYR A 7 -16.06 24.79 -6.09
C TYR A 7 -16.82 24.30 -4.87
N TYR A 8 -16.32 24.63 -3.68
CA TYR A 8 -17.06 24.48 -2.42
C TYR A 8 -17.01 25.82 -1.70
N ASP A 9 -18.18 26.45 -1.55
CA ASP A 9 -18.41 27.61 -0.67
C ASP A 9 -17.43 28.78 -0.88
N ASP A 10 -17.34 29.27 -2.12
CA ASP A 10 -16.48 30.38 -2.61
C ASP A 10 -14.95 30.12 -2.61
N ASP A 11 -14.49 29.04 -1.97
CA ASP A 11 -13.10 28.61 -2.00
C ASP A 11 -12.85 27.59 -3.12
N GLN A 12 -11.79 27.83 -3.91
CA GLN A 12 -11.43 26.98 -5.04
C GLN A 12 -10.49 25.87 -4.59
N VAL A 13 -10.97 24.62 -4.60
CA VAL A 13 -10.12 23.43 -4.55
C VAL A 13 -9.81 23.01 -5.99
N GLU A 14 -8.53 22.94 -6.32
CA GLU A 14 -8.05 22.52 -7.64
C GLU A 14 -7.17 21.29 -7.49
N TRP A 15 -7.41 20.28 -8.33
CA TRP A 15 -6.52 19.13 -8.47
C TRP A 15 -5.80 19.23 -9.80
N ARG A 16 -4.48 19.04 -9.76
CA ARG A 16 -3.62 18.94 -10.94
C ARG A 16 -3.03 17.54 -11.01
N TYR A 17 -3.27 16.88 -12.13
CA TYR A 17 -2.78 15.54 -12.42
C TYR A 17 -1.65 15.60 -13.44
N THR A 18 -0.55 14.92 -13.11
CA THR A 18 0.60 14.77 -14.00
C THR A 18 0.75 13.30 -14.36
N TYR A 19 1.05 13.06 -15.64
CA TYR A 19 1.22 11.73 -16.20
C TYR A 19 2.59 11.64 -16.87
N ASP A 20 3.17 10.44 -16.89
CA ASP A 20 4.39 10.18 -17.64
C ASP A 20 4.12 9.96 -19.15
N ALA A 21 5.17 9.69 -19.91
CA ALA A 21 5.08 9.46 -21.36
C ALA A 21 4.28 8.19 -21.74
N ALA A 22 4.10 7.25 -20.82
CA ALA A 22 3.28 6.06 -20.99
C ALA A 22 1.81 6.30 -20.57
N GLY A 23 1.46 7.52 -20.15
CA GLY A 23 0.12 7.87 -19.70
C GLY A 23 -0.21 7.40 -18.28
N ARG A 24 0.80 7.01 -17.48
CA ARG A 24 0.60 6.59 -16.08
C ARG A 24 0.56 7.81 -15.18
N HIS A 25 -0.36 7.82 -14.22
CA HIS A 25 -0.50 8.93 -13.26
C HIS A 25 0.66 8.93 -12.26
N ILE A 26 1.45 10.01 -12.25
CA ILE A 26 2.67 10.12 -11.42
C ILE A 26 2.57 11.16 -10.30
N MET A 27 1.62 12.11 -10.37
CA MET A 27 1.48 13.13 -9.34
C MET A 27 0.10 13.78 -9.34
N THR A 28 -0.51 13.86 -8.15
CA THR A 28 -1.61 14.77 -7.84
C THR A 28 -1.08 15.94 -7.03
N THR A 29 -1.45 17.15 -7.40
CA THR A 29 -1.25 18.35 -6.57
C THR A 29 -2.61 18.92 -6.21
N THR A 30 -2.89 19.04 -4.92
CA THR A 30 -4.11 19.67 -4.40
C THR A 30 -3.79 21.12 -4.08
N LEU A 31 -4.60 22.04 -4.59
CA LEU A 31 -4.52 23.45 -4.28
C LEU A 31 -5.80 23.93 -3.61
N TYR A 32 -5.67 24.85 -2.67
CA TYR A 32 -6.77 25.57 -2.04
C TYR A 32 -6.47 27.07 -2.13
N GLY A 33 -7.38 27.85 -2.70
CA GLY A 33 -7.15 29.28 -2.94
C GLY A 33 -5.97 29.58 -3.89
N GLY A 34 -5.56 28.59 -4.71
CA GLY A 34 -4.39 28.69 -5.58
C GLY A 34 -3.05 28.33 -4.93
N GLU A 35 -3.03 28.04 -3.62
CA GLU A 35 -1.84 27.56 -2.90
C GLU A 35 -1.81 26.04 -2.84
N THR A 36 -0.62 25.43 -2.95
CA THR A 36 -0.50 23.97 -2.84
C THR A 36 -0.68 23.54 -1.40
N VAL A 37 -1.72 22.73 -1.15
CA VAL A 37 -2.06 22.17 0.17
C VAL A 37 -1.85 20.66 0.27
N GLY A 38 -1.42 20.03 -0.82
CA GLY A 38 -1.09 18.61 -0.79
C GLY A 38 -0.44 18.13 -2.07
N LYS A 39 0.38 17.10 -1.94
CA LYS A 39 1.02 16.45 -3.07
C LYS A 39 1.10 14.95 -2.85
N THR A 40 0.58 14.20 -3.80
CA THR A 40 0.75 12.75 -3.89
C THR A 40 1.63 12.46 -5.09
N THR A 41 2.64 11.61 -4.95
CA THR A 41 3.48 11.14 -6.07
C THR A 41 3.48 9.63 -6.15
N HIS A 42 3.57 9.10 -7.36
CA HIS A 42 3.66 7.67 -7.64
C HIS A 42 4.92 7.37 -8.44
N THR A 43 5.63 6.31 -8.05
CA THR A 43 6.76 5.76 -8.78
C THR A 43 6.42 4.36 -9.27
N TYR A 44 6.83 4.08 -10.50
CA TYR A 44 6.60 2.80 -11.16
C TYR A 44 7.94 2.20 -11.56
N ASP A 45 8.00 0.87 -11.61
CA ASP A 45 9.13 0.15 -12.17
C ASP A 45 9.12 0.13 -13.71
N ALA A 46 10.06 -0.60 -14.29
CA ALA A 46 10.20 -0.76 -15.73
C ALA A 46 9.07 -1.60 -16.38
N ARG A 47 8.36 -2.42 -15.61
CA ARG A 47 7.25 -3.26 -16.09
C ARG A 47 5.94 -2.50 -16.13
N GLY A 48 5.81 -1.44 -15.34
CA GLY A 48 4.55 -0.73 -15.20
C GLY A 48 4.00 -0.72 -13.78
N ASP A 49 4.59 -1.47 -12.87
CA ASP A 49 4.03 -1.74 -11.57
C ASP A 49 4.37 -0.61 -10.59
N LYS A 50 3.38 -0.17 -9.81
CA LYS A 50 3.56 0.92 -8.85
C LYS A 50 4.35 0.39 -7.65
N ILE A 51 5.54 0.96 -7.42
CA ILE A 51 6.47 0.54 -6.36
C ILE A 51 6.53 1.50 -5.18
N LYS A 52 6.04 2.73 -5.35
CA LYS A 52 6.04 3.74 -4.28
C LYS A 52 4.92 4.75 -4.45
N THR A 53 4.30 5.13 -3.34
CA THR A 53 3.47 6.34 -3.22
C THR A 53 4.03 7.20 -2.11
N VAL A 54 4.08 8.53 -2.32
CA VAL A 54 4.44 9.50 -1.27
C VAL A 54 3.34 10.54 -1.19
N ASP A 55 2.77 10.70 0.00
CA ASP A 55 1.77 11.71 0.32
C ASP A 55 2.36 12.76 1.26
N ILE A 56 2.25 14.02 0.85
CA ILE A 56 2.73 15.20 1.57
C ILE A 56 1.53 16.11 1.82
N LYS A 57 1.26 16.43 3.09
CA LYS A 57 0.20 17.36 3.49
C LYS A 57 0.74 18.79 3.61
N TYR A 58 -0.16 19.77 3.54
CA TYR A 58 0.20 21.18 3.65
C TYR A 58 0.97 21.49 4.94
N GLY A 59 2.07 22.23 4.82
CA GLY A 59 2.86 22.69 5.97
C GLY A 59 3.63 21.58 6.70
N GLU A 60 3.51 20.33 6.24
CA GLU A 60 4.24 19.20 6.81
C GLU A 60 5.47 18.90 5.96
N THR A 61 6.65 18.84 6.59
CA THR A 61 7.86 18.21 6.00
C THR A 61 7.74 16.69 5.96
N VAL A 62 6.70 16.17 6.58
CA VAL A 62 6.46 14.77 6.80
C VAL A 62 5.88 14.16 5.53
N GLU A 63 6.37 12.96 5.25
CA GLU A 63 5.87 12.12 4.18
C GLU A 63 5.23 10.87 4.77
N THR A 64 3.99 10.60 4.36
CA THR A 64 3.47 9.23 4.37
C THR A 64 4.02 8.51 3.14
N ARG A 65 4.60 7.34 3.31
CA ARG A 65 5.19 6.57 2.21
C ARG A 65 4.64 5.16 2.17
N TYR A 66 4.13 4.78 1.01
CA TYR A 66 3.79 3.40 0.71
C TYR A 66 4.83 2.79 -0.22
N THR A 67 5.23 1.55 0.03
CA THR A 67 6.16 0.80 -0.83
C THR A 67 5.57 -0.53 -1.23
N TYR A 68 5.93 -1.01 -2.42
CA TYR A 68 5.46 -2.27 -2.96
C TYR A 68 6.59 -2.96 -3.74
N THR A 69 6.69 -4.28 -3.60
CA THR A 69 7.53 -5.12 -4.45
C THR A 69 6.71 -6.27 -4.99
N TYR A 70 7.07 -6.75 -6.17
CA TYR A 70 6.35 -7.79 -6.89
C TYR A 70 7.31 -8.91 -7.26
N ASN A 71 6.80 -10.15 -7.25
CA ASN A 71 7.53 -11.30 -7.76
C ASN A 71 7.65 -11.27 -9.29
N GLU A 72 8.34 -12.24 -9.88
CA GLU A 72 8.55 -12.28 -11.33
C GLU A 72 7.25 -12.38 -12.14
N SER A 73 6.22 -13.01 -11.57
CA SER A 73 4.86 -13.15 -12.13
C SER A 73 3.99 -11.89 -11.96
N GLY A 74 4.50 -10.83 -11.32
CA GLY A 74 3.77 -9.58 -11.07
C GLY A 74 2.82 -9.63 -9.86
N ARG A 75 2.95 -10.62 -8.97
CA ARG A 75 2.19 -10.70 -7.71
C ARG A 75 2.89 -9.88 -6.63
N LEU A 76 2.12 -9.16 -5.83
CA LEU A 76 2.64 -8.39 -4.70
C LEU A 76 3.34 -9.33 -3.71
N GLU A 77 4.62 -9.10 -3.42
CA GLU A 77 5.44 -9.89 -2.50
C GLU A 77 5.62 -9.16 -1.17
N ASN A 78 5.82 -7.85 -1.22
CA ASN A 78 5.92 -7.02 -0.02
C ASN A 78 5.12 -5.72 -0.22
N ALA A 79 4.45 -5.28 0.83
CA ALA A 79 3.90 -3.94 0.93
C ALA A 79 4.32 -3.30 2.24
N GLY A 80 4.48 -1.99 2.25
CA GLY A 80 4.83 -1.23 3.43
C GLY A 80 4.16 0.12 3.46
N TYR A 81 3.96 0.63 4.66
CA TYR A 81 3.57 1.99 4.95
C TYR A 81 4.51 2.52 6.03
N THR A 82 5.10 3.68 5.83
CA THR A 82 5.75 4.45 6.89
C THR A 82 5.08 5.80 7.04
N ASP A 83 4.91 6.22 8.28
CA ASP A 83 4.47 7.55 8.65
C ASP A 83 5.58 8.22 9.46
N SER A 84 5.87 9.46 9.13
CA SER A 84 6.83 10.29 9.89
C SER A 84 6.15 11.48 10.57
N SER A 85 4.81 11.57 10.56
CA SER A 85 4.01 12.74 11.00
C SER A 85 4.16 13.08 12.46
N SER A 86 4.43 12.06 13.26
CA SER A 86 4.62 12.18 14.71
C SER A 86 6.07 12.43 15.11
N GLY A 87 7.02 12.53 14.16
CA GLY A 87 8.46 12.59 14.46
C GLY A 87 9.08 11.24 14.84
N TYR A 88 8.28 10.17 14.89
CA TYR A 88 8.71 8.78 15.02
C TYR A 88 8.51 8.09 13.68
N GLU A 89 9.52 7.36 13.18
CA GLU A 89 9.36 6.53 11.99
C GLU A 89 8.74 5.19 12.42
N TYR A 90 7.42 5.12 12.28
CA TYR A 90 6.68 3.88 12.48
C TYR A 90 6.22 3.35 11.13
N GLY A 91 6.30 2.04 10.94
CA GLY A 91 5.85 1.43 9.71
C GLY A 91 5.18 0.08 9.87
N MET A 92 4.11 -0.12 9.10
CA MET A 92 3.47 -1.43 8.93
C MET A 92 3.98 -2.07 7.67
N TYR A 93 4.27 -3.36 7.72
CA TYR A 93 4.71 -4.12 6.57
C TYR A 93 3.97 -5.43 6.45
N PHE A 94 3.79 -5.85 5.21
CA PHE A 94 3.08 -7.05 4.81
C PHE A 94 3.99 -7.86 3.88
N VAL A 95 4.11 -9.16 4.15
CA VAL A 95 4.83 -10.11 3.28
C VAL A 95 3.85 -11.16 2.79
N TYR A 96 3.84 -11.39 1.49
CA TYR A 96 2.94 -12.31 0.80
C TYR A 96 3.77 -13.43 0.18
N THR A 97 3.46 -14.67 0.52
CA THR A 97 4.11 -15.86 -0.05
C THR A 97 3.11 -16.65 -0.87
N TYR A 98 3.57 -17.21 -1.99
CA TYR A 98 2.73 -17.97 -2.92
C TYR A 98 3.26 -19.39 -3.10
N ASP A 99 2.39 -20.32 -3.47
CA ASP A 99 2.81 -21.65 -3.94
C ASP A 99 3.26 -21.62 -5.41
N GLY A 100 3.72 -22.76 -5.93
CA GLY A 100 4.13 -22.89 -7.34
C GLY A 100 3.00 -22.73 -8.36
N SER A 101 1.74 -22.61 -7.92
CA SER A 101 0.58 -22.27 -8.76
C SER A 101 0.16 -20.80 -8.58
N GLU A 102 1.01 -19.97 -7.97
CA GLU A 102 0.79 -18.54 -7.71
C GLU A 102 -0.44 -18.27 -6.82
N ARG A 103 -0.81 -19.22 -5.94
CA ARG A 103 -1.85 -19.04 -4.92
C ARG A 103 -1.22 -18.56 -3.62
N LEU A 104 -1.84 -17.58 -2.96
CA LEU A 104 -1.35 -16.99 -1.72
C LEU A 104 -1.36 -18.04 -0.59
N THR A 105 -0.22 -18.39 -0.02
CA THR A 105 -0.11 -19.39 1.05
C THR A 105 0.11 -18.78 2.42
N VAL A 106 0.77 -17.62 2.50
CA VAL A 106 1.06 -16.96 3.78
C VAL A 106 1.00 -15.45 3.65
N THR A 107 0.43 -14.79 4.64
CA THR A 107 0.61 -13.35 4.88
C THR A 107 1.22 -13.12 6.26
N HIS A 108 2.31 -12.36 6.33
CA HIS A 108 2.86 -11.87 7.60
C HIS A 108 2.66 -10.37 7.71
N GLU A 109 2.24 -9.91 8.88
CA GLU A 109 2.15 -8.50 9.23
C GLU A 109 3.13 -8.22 10.35
N TYR A 110 3.97 -7.20 10.17
CA TYR A 110 4.91 -6.76 11.19
C TYR A 110 5.01 -5.25 11.24
N TRP A 111 5.22 -4.74 12.43
CA TRP A 111 5.53 -3.34 12.65
C TRP A 111 7.03 -3.15 12.75
N VAL A 112 7.49 -1.97 12.33
CA VAL A 112 8.84 -1.49 12.56
C VAL A 112 8.77 -0.20 13.33
N GLU A 113 9.42 -0.18 14.48
CA GLU A 113 9.68 1.00 15.30
C GLU A 113 11.16 0.97 15.66
N ASP A 114 11.87 2.09 15.46
CA ASP A 114 13.30 2.22 15.77
C ASP A 114 14.18 1.08 15.19
N ASN A 115 13.84 0.62 13.99
CA ASN A 115 14.47 -0.52 13.28
C ASN A 115 14.27 -1.91 13.92
N ALA A 116 13.46 -2.03 14.97
CA ALA A 116 13.05 -3.32 15.51
C ALA A 116 11.80 -3.84 14.78
N LYS A 117 11.83 -5.11 14.35
CA LYS A 117 10.68 -5.78 13.73
C LYS A 117 9.88 -6.55 14.77
N GLU A 118 8.59 -6.27 14.87
CA GLU A 118 7.65 -7.02 15.72
C GLU A 118 6.55 -7.64 14.86
N TYR A 119 6.49 -8.97 14.81
CA TYR A 119 5.46 -9.70 14.08
C TYR A 119 4.17 -9.73 14.89
N TYR A 120 3.07 -9.35 14.25
CA TYR A 120 1.78 -9.22 14.91
C TYR A 120 0.79 -10.27 14.43
N ASN A 121 0.66 -10.44 13.11
CA ASN A 121 -0.28 -11.39 12.52
C ASN A 121 0.40 -12.30 11.50
N THR A 122 -0.01 -13.56 11.48
CA THR A 122 0.30 -14.49 10.38
C THR A 122 -0.97 -15.23 9.95
N SER A 123 -1.31 -15.12 8.68
CA SER A 123 -2.37 -15.95 8.07
C SER A 123 -1.76 -17.00 7.18
N ARG A 124 -2.24 -18.24 7.26
CA ARG A 124 -1.83 -19.36 6.40
C ARG A 124 -3.04 -19.91 5.67
N TYR A 125 -2.89 -20.13 4.37
CA TYR A 125 -3.96 -20.56 3.48
C TYR A 125 -3.61 -21.92 2.90
N SER A 126 -4.57 -22.84 2.95
CA SER A 126 -4.47 -24.14 2.30
C SER A 126 -5.58 -24.29 1.27
N TYR A 127 -5.28 -25.03 0.21
CA TYR A 127 -6.18 -25.22 -0.92
C TYR A 127 -6.47 -26.70 -1.11
N ASP A 128 -7.68 -27.02 -1.60
CA ASP A 128 -8.01 -28.37 -2.06
C ASP A 128 -7.35 -28.68 -3.43
N GLU A 129 -7.56 -29.90 -3.93
CA GLU A 129 -7.02 -30.35 -5.22
C GLU A 129 -7.57 -29.57 -6.41
N ASN A 130 -8.77 -28.97 -6.27
CA ASN A 130 -9.40 -28.13 -7.30
C ASN A 130 -8.90 -26.68 -7.24
N GLY A 131 -8.14 -26.33 -6.20
CA GLY A 131 -7.60 -25.00 -5.96
C GLY A 131 -8.53 -24.05 -5.22
N ASN A 132 -9.60 -24.55 -4.61
CA ASN A 132 -10.44 -23.75 -3.71
C ASN A 132 -9.77 -23.63 -2.35
N LEU A 133 -9.95 -22.49 -1.68
CA LEU A 133 -9.48 -22.33 -0.30
C LEU A 133 -10.19 -23.36 0.58
N SER A 134 -9.44 -24.28 1.19
CA SER A 134 -9.96 -25.31 2.08
C SER A 134 -9.81 -24.95 3.55
N ARG A 135 -8.77 -24.17 3.88
CA ARG A 135 -8.47 -23.77 5.25
C ARG A 135 -7.73 -22.44 5.31
N MET A 136 -8.05 -21.64 6.33
CA MET A 136 -7.27 -20.48 6.75
C MET A 136 -6.95 -20.58 8.24
N ASP A 137 -5.68 -20.53 8.61
CA ASP A 137 -5.23 -20.37 9.99
C ASP A 137 -4.75 -18.93 10.20
N TYR A 138 -5.28 -18.25 11.21
CA TYR A 138 -4.90 -16.88 11.57
C TYR A 138 -4.32 -16.88 12.98
N ASP A 139 -3.09 -16.42 13.12
CA ASP A 139 -2.34 -16.32 14.36
C ASP A 139 -2.02 -14.85 14.65
N SER A 140 -2.63 -14.29 15.69
CA SER A 140 -2.38 -12.92 16.14
C SER A 140 -1.46 -12.84 17.36
N GLY A 141 -0.56 -13.81 17.55
CA GLY A 141 0.35 -13.91 18.70
C GLY A 141 -0.31 -14.32 20.02
N TRP A 142 -1.63 -14.11 20.16
CA TRP A 142 -2.41 -14.40 21.36
C TRP A 142 -3.45 -15.50 21.16
N THR A 143 -3.89 -15.71 19.92
CA THR A 143 -4.97 -16.64 19.61
C THR A 143 -4.82 -17.13 18.18
N VAL A 144 -5.08 -18.43 17.98
CA VAL A 144 -5.13 -19.05 16.66
C VAL A 144 -6.60 -19.33 16.32
N TYR A 145 -7.04 -18.83 15.16
CA TYR A 145 -8.34 -19.14 14.59
C TYR A 145 -8.16 -20.02 13.35
N THR A 146 -8.96 -21.08 13.25
CA THR A 146 -9.02 -21.93 12.06
C THR A 146 -10.38 -21.81 11.41
N TYR A 147 -10.39 -21.42 10.15
CA TYR A 147 -11.58 -21.37 9.30
C TYR A 147 -11.47 -22.49 8.28
N ILE A 148 -12.49 -23.34 8.23
CA ILE A 148 -12.61 -24.41 7.23
C ILE A 148 -13.69 -23.96 6.26
N ALA A 149 -13.38 -23.92 4.96
CA ALA A 149 -14.39 -23.61 3.97
C ALA A 149 -15.43 -24.73 3.94
N MET A 150 -16.71 -24.38 4.09
CA MET A 150 -17.80 -25.30 3.81
C MET A 150 -17.96 -25.35 2.28
N GLY A 151 -17.67 -26.51 1.70
CA GLY A 151 -17.77 -26.75 0.26
C GLY A 151 -19.17 -26.57 -0.31
#